data_AF-A0A532CG05-F1
#
_entry.id   AF-A0A532CG05-F1
#
_cell.length_a   1.000
_cell.length_b   1.000
_cell.length_c   1.000
_cell.angle_alpha   90.00
_cell.angle_beta   90.00
_cell.angle_gamma   90.00
#
_symmetry.space_group_name_H-M   'P 1'
#
loop_
_entity.id
_entity.type
_entity.pdbx_description
1 polymer ?
#
loop_
_entity_poly.entity_id
_entity_poly.type
_entity_poly.pdbx_seq_one_letter_code
_entity_poly.pdbx_strand_id
1 'polypeptide(L)' 'MTSKKTRLFMSGNSQAVRIPREFQLDGDEVEIQRRGNTLVIRPKKQSWAPFMNSLKNFTADFMEEGRRQPAIQKRKRSFA' A
#
# COMPACT_ATOMS: atom_id res chain seq x y z
N MET A 1 -16.17 -10.82 -3.65
CA MET A 1 -15.12 -11.30 -2.74
C MET A 1 -15.07 -12.82 -2.89
N THR A 2 -14.05 -13.36 -3.54
CA THR A 2 -13.94 -14.80 -3.81
C THR A 2 -13.18 -15.49 -2.68
N SER A 3 -13.68 -16.62 -2.19
CA SER A 3 -13.04 -17.40 -1.12
C SER A 3 -12.85 -18.84 -1.56
N LYS A 4 -11.66 -19.40 -1.32
CA LYS A 4 -11.36 -20.81 -1.60
C LYS A 4 -10.61 -21.42 -0.43
N LYS A 5 -11.00 -22.63 -0.04
CA LYS A 5 -10.26 -23.41 0.97
C LYS A 5 -8.97 -23.95 0.33
N THR A 6 -7.86 -23.81 1.03
CA THR A 6 -6.55 -24.33 0.63
C THR A 6 -5.91 -25.08 1.81
N ARG A 7 -4.84 -25.81 1.53
CA ARG A 7 -4.14 -26.61 2.53
C ARG A 7 -3.02 -25.83 3.20
N LEU A 8 -2.89 -26.02 4.51
CA LEU A 8 -1.69 -25.72 5.28
C LEU A 8 -0.74 -26.92 5.20
N PHE A 9 0.56 -26.65 5.12
CA PHE A 9 1.59 -27.67 5.08
C PHE A 9 2.87 -27.16 5.74
N MET A 10 3.84 -28.05 5.94
CA MET A 10 5.17 -27.69 6.46
C MET A 10 6.18 -27.57 5.32
N SER A 11 7.03 -26.55 5.38
CA SER A 11 8.20 -26.36 4.52
C SER A 11 9.43 -26.25 5.41
N GLY A 12 10.15 -27.35 5.56
CA GLY A 12 11.15 -27.49 6.63
C GLY A 12 10.50 -27.30 8.00
N ASN A 13 11.09 -26.43 8.82
CA ASN A 13 10.57 -26.11 10.16
C ASN A 13 9.50 -24.99 10.17
N SER A 14 9.07 -24.51 8.99
CA SER A 14 8.10 -23.41 8.89
C SER A 14 6.74 -23.90 8.42
N GLN A 15 5.67 -23.27 8.91
CA GLN A 15 4.32 -23.46 8.38
C GLN A 15 4.15 -22.64 7.09
N ALA A 16 3.50 -23.23 6.10
CA ALA A 16 3.24 -22.63 4.80
C ALA A 16 1.77 -22.80 4.38
N VAL A 17 1.30 -21.86 3.55
CA VAL A 17 -0.04 -21.88 2.93
C VAL A 17 0.13 -22.05 1.43
N ARG A 18 -0.61 -22.98 0.82
CA ARG A 18 -0.63 -23.08 -0.65
C ARG A 18 -1.50 -21.97 -1.23
N ILE A 19 -0.92 -21.07 -2.03
CA ILE A 19 -1.66 -20.01 -2.71
C ILE A 19 -2.15 -20.54 -4.08
N PRO A 20 -3.47 -20.66 -4.33
CA PRO A 20 -4.00 -21.04 -5.64
C PRO A 20 -3.66 -20.01 -6.72
N ARG A 21 -3.66 -20.44 -7.99
CA ARG A 21 -3.23 -19.60 -9.13
C ARG A 21 -4.00 -18.29 -9.22
N GLU A 22 -5.31 -18.32 -8.95
CA GLU A 22 -6.19 -17.15 -8.99
C GLU A 22 -5.94 -16.13 -7.85
N PHE A 23 -5.13 -16.48 -6.84
CA PHE A 23 -4.75 -15.60 -5.72
C PHE A 23 -3.24 -15.31 -5.68
N GLN A 24 -2.49 -15.64 -6.74
CA GLN A 24 -1.06 -15.34 -6.81
C GLN A 24 -0.82 -13.83 -6.69
N LEU A 25 0.22 -13.48 -5.93
CA LEU A 25 0.69 -12.11 -5.75
C LEU A 25 1.89 -11.87 -6.67
N ASP A 26 2.05 -10.64 -7.14
CA ASP A 26 3.22 -10.24 -7.93
C ASP A 26 4.46 -10.06 -7.06
N GLY A 27 5.61 -10.41 -7.61
CA GLY A 27 6.93 -10.24 -6.98
C GLY A 27 7.35 -11.41 -6.08
N ASP A 28 8.53 -11.25 -5.47
CA ASP A 28 9.23 -12.36 -4.78
C ASP A 28 9.16 -12.25 -3.24
N GLU A 29 8.69 -11.11 -2.73
CA GLU A 29 8.62 -10.81 -1.30
C GLU A 29 7.25 -10.24 -0.90
N VAL A 30 6.76 -10.67 0.27
CA VAL A 30 5.50 -10.22 0.85
C VAL A 30 5.69 -9.75 2.29
N GLU A 31 4.85 -8.82 2.72
CA GLU A 31 4.66 -8.46 4.12
C GLU A 31 3.45 -9.21 4.68
N ILE A 32 3.58 -9.72 5.91
CA ILE A 32 2.51 -10.42 6.62
C ILE A 32 2.18 -9.64 7.89
N GLN A 33 0.91 -9.24 8.04
CA GLN A 33 0.38 -8.58 9.23
C GLN A 33 -0.70 -9.45 9.90
N ARG A 34 -0.60 -9.67 11.21
CA ARG A 34 -1.64 -10.36 11.98
C ARG A 34 -2.67 -9.37 12.52
N ARG A 35 -3.95 -9.67 12.35
CA ARG A 35 -5.09 -8.95 12.92
C ARG A 35 -6.01 -9.96 13.60
N GLY A 36 -5.84 -10.15 14.91
CA GLY A 36 -6.54 -11.19 15.68
C GLY A 36 -6.22 -12.59 15.16
N ASN A 37 -7.23 -13.29 14.65
CA ASN A 37 -7.12 -14.62 14.03
C ASN A 37 -6.87 -14.58 12.51
N THR A 38 -6.74 -13.39 11.91
CA THR A 38 -6.57 -13.22 10.47
C THR A 38 -5.14 -12.81 10.14
N LEU A 39 -4.56 -13.42 9.10
CA LEU A 39 -3.31 -12.96 8.49
C LEU A 39 -3.63 -12.18 7.22
N VAL A 40 -3.05 -10.98 7.10
CA VAL A 40 -3.14 -10.14 5.92
C VAL A 40 -1.77 -10.15 5.23
N ILE A 41 -1.74 -10.65 3.99
CA ILE A 41 -0.52 -10.77 3.19
C ILE A 41 -0.59 -9.75 2.05
N ARG A 42 0.48 -8.95 1.86
CA ARG A 42 0.56 -7.94 0.80
C ARG A 42 1.93 -8.00 0.12
N PRO A 43 2.04 -7.75 -1.20
CA PRO A 43 3.34 -7.61 -1.87
C PRO A 43 4.19 -6.53 -1.19
N LYS A 44 5.48 -6.79 -0.98
CA LYS A 44 6.40 -5.82 -0.36
C LYS A 44 6.76 -4.69 -1.32
N LYS A 45 6.87 -4.97 -2.62
CA LYS A 45 7.03 -3.95 -3.64
C LYS A 45 5.74 -3.13 -3.70
N GLN A 46 5.77 -1.94 -3.08
CA GLN A 46 4.74 -0.94 -3.30
C GLN A 46 4.81 -0.50 -4.76
N SER A 47 3.93 -1.07 -5.58
CA SER A 47 3.61 -0.46 -6.85
C SER A 47 3.06 0.93 -6.54
N TRP A 48 3.58 1.97 -7.21
CA TRP A 48 2.97 3.30 -7.18
C TRP A 48 1.60 3.32 -7.89
N ALA A 49 1.19 2.22 -8.53
CA ALA A 49 -0.06 2.17 -9.29
C ALA A 49 -1.32 2.50 -8.47
N PRO A 50 -1.52 2.03 -7.22
CA PRO A 50 -2.68 2.44 -6.43
C PRO A 50 -2.68 3.93 -6.13
N PHE A 51 -1.51 4.50 -5.82
CA PHE A 51 -1.36 5.94 -5.63
C PHE A 51 -1.68 6.69 -6.94
N MET A 52 -1.09 6.30 -8.06
CA MET A 52 -1.35 6.92 -9.36
C MET A 52 -2.81 6.77 -9.80
N ASN A 53 -3.44 5.64 -9.52
CA ASN A 53 -4.88 5.45 -9.78
C ASN A 53 -5.74 6.32 -8.87
N SER A 54 -5.31 6.58 -7.63
CA SER A 54 -6.03 7.50 -6.73
C SER A 54 -6.07 8.93 -7.26
N LEU A 55 -5.07 9.35 -8.06
CA LEU A 55 -5.07 10.66 -8.71
C LEU A 55 -6.24 10.83 -9.71
N LYS A 56 -6.82 9.74 -10.21
CA LYS A 56 -8.00 9.78 -11.10
C LYS A 56 -9.31 10.04 -10.35
N ASN A 57 -9.30 9.97 -9.02
CA ASN A 57 -10.49 10.15 -8.19
C ASN A 57 -10.71 11.61 -7.76
N PHE A 58 -9.83 12.54 -8.15
CA PHE A 58 -10.07 13.95 -7.94
C PHE A 58 -11.22 14.43 -8.83
N THR A 59 -12.07 15.31 -8.27
CA THR A 59 -13.10 16.02 -9.03
C THR A 59 -12.47 17.04 -9.97
N ALA A 60 -13.19 17.46 -11.00
CA ALA A 60 -12.66 18.39 -12.01
C ALA A 60 -12.28 19.76 -11.44
N ASP A 61 -12.94 20.19 -10.36
CA ASP A 61 -12.71 21.44 -9.63
C ASP A 61 -11.56 21.36 -8.61
N PHE A 62 -10.99 20.17 -8.39
CA PHE A 62 -9.90 20.01 -7.43
C PHE A 62 -8.67 20.83 -7.86
N MET A 63 -8.35 21.86 -7.07
CA MET A 63 -7.22 22.78 -7.32
C MET A 63 -7.32 23.53 -8.66
N GLU A 64 -8.54 23.77 -9.17
CA GLU A 64 -8.76 24.50 -10.42
C GLU A 64 -8.11 25.91 -10.42
N GLU A 65 -8.17 26.60 -9.28
CA GLU A 65 -7.53 27.91 -9.08
C GLU A 65 -6.02 27.83 -8.75
N GLY A 66 -5.44 26.63 -8.80
CA GLY A 66 -4.05 26.37 -8.48
C GLY A 66 -3.72 26.46 -6.99
N ARG A 67 -2.42 26.42 -6.69
CA ARG A 67 -1.91 26.48 -5.31
C ARG A 67 -1.88 27.92 -4.80
N ARG A 68 -2.70 28.23 -3.80
CA ARG A 68 -2.67 29.51 -3.07
C ARG A 68 -1.49 29.56 -2.08
N GLN A 69 -0.28 29.68 -2.60
CA GLN A 69 0.95 29.76 -1.80
C GLN A 69 1.27 31.24 -1.45
N PRO A 70 1.34 31.61 -0.16
CA PRO A 70 1.76 32.96 0.22
C PRO A 70 3.24 33.18 -0.04
N ALA A 71 3.64 34.46 -0.13
CA ALA A 71 5.04 34.85 -0.21
C ALA A 71 5.82 34.33 1.01
N ILE A 72 7.10 33.97 0.79
CA ILE A 72 8.00 33.58 1.87
C ILE A 72 8.06 34.69 2.92
N GLN A 73 7.81 34.33 4.17
CA GLN A 73 7.89 35.26 5.29
C GLN A 73 9.35 35.69 5.51
N LYS A 74 9.60 36.99 5.51
CA LYS A 74 10.88 37.55 5.98
C LYS A 74 10.90 37.51 7.50
N ARG A 75 11.80 36.73 8.09
CA ARG A 75 12.05 36.69 9.55
C ARG A 75 13.43 37.26 9.84
N LYS A 76 13.56 38.08 10.88
CA LYS A 76 14.87 38.43 11.42
C LYS A 76 15.49 37.17 12.02
N ARG A 77 16.79 36.97 11.82
CA ARG A 77 17.52 35.92 12.53
C ARG A 77 17.53 36.31 14.01
N SER A 78 17.04 35.43 14.88
CA SER A 78 17.02 35.68 16.33
C SER A 78 18.41 35.72 16.97
N PHE A 79 19.45 35.33 16.24
CA PHE A 79 20.82 35.18 16.74
C PHE A 79 21.87 35.76 15.77
N ALA A 80 21.58 36.89 15.12
CA ALA A 80 22.56 37.66 14.36
C ALA A 80 22.77 39.03 15.01
#